data_AF-A0A938PRW3-F1
#
_entry.id   AF-A0A938PRW3-F1
#
_cell.length_a   1.000
_cell.length_b   1.000
_cell.length_c   1.000
_cell.angle_alpha   90.00
_cell.angle_beta   90.00
_cell.angle_gamma   90.00
#
_symmetry.space_group_name_H-M   'P 1'
#
loop_
_entity.id
_entity.type
_entity.pdbx_description
1 polymer ?
#
loop_
_entity_poly.entity_id
_entity_poly.type
_entity_poly.pdbx_seq_one_letter_code
_entity_poly.pdbx_strand_id
1 'polypeptide(L)'
;MAIDLGGILESIEKGFMPVAAIADDEEDTEFDRDNPDDCQSVLNLIIDKMRTGSIGRVIWGMAALVNPESKLLDPDADILKPHPSLIRIDDIKDQRTQRQSAILEWANATFGEATASNIGERIRRFAEESIELIQATGLDKQAIHNIIDHVYAKPVGNVALEIGQVGVSLLALAEHLGISAEEEERKEFQRISSLPSEHWQARQNAKADKGLTLPSTAKEPSN
;
A
#
# COMPACT_ATOMS: atom_id res chain seq x y z
N MET A 1 -8.62 2.39 32.90
CA MET A 1 -7.56 2.72 33.90
C MET A 1 -6.83 4.01 33.55
N ALA A 2 -5.87 4.03 32.61
CA ALA A 2 -5.02 5.23 32.42
C ALA A 2 -5.77 6.45 31.89
N ILE A 3 -6.74 6.26 30.98
CA ILE A 3 -7.63 7.32 30.48
C ILE A 3 -8.51 7.84 31.62
N ASP A 4 -9.18 6.94 32.35
CA ASP A 4 -10.04 7.32 33.48
C ASP A 4 -9.25 8.03 34.60
N LEU A 5 -8.03 7.57 34.88
CA LEU A 5 -7.12 8.21 35.84
C LEU A 5 -6.73 9.61 35.36
N GLY A 6 -6.45 9.77 34.07
CA GLY A 6 -6.21 11.08 33.45
C GLY A 6 -7.41 12.02 33.64
N GLY A 7 -8.63 11.53 33.39
CA GLY A 7 -9.86 12.30 33.60
C GLY A 7 -10.06 12.72 35.06
N ILE A 8 -9.78 11.82 36.02
CA ILE A 8 -9.85 12.14 37.46
C ILE A 8 -8.86 13.25 37.84
N LEU A 9 -7.63 13.15 37.35
CA LEU A 9 -6.58 14.15 37.62
C LEU A 9 -6.91 15.50 36.97
N GLU A 10 -7.47 15.49 35.75
CA GLU A 10 -7.89 16.71 35.05
C GLU A 10 -9.09 17.38 35.74
N SER A 11 -10.04 16.61 36.28
CA SER A 11 -11.17 17.16 37.05
C SER A 11 -10.70 17.94 38.27
N ILE A 12 -9.82 17.35 39.09
CA ILE A 12 -9.31 18.04 40.30
C ILE A 12 -8.37 19.20 39.96
N GLU A 13 -7.61 19.12 38.85
CA GLU A 13 -6.81 20.24 38.36
C GLU A 13 -7.70 21.46 38.03
N LYS A 14 -8.88 21.20 37.47
CA LYS A 14 -9.88 22.22 37.14
C LYS A 14 -10.73 22.66 38.34
N GLY A 15 -10.52 22.08 39.52
CA GLY A 15 -11.26 22.41 40.74
C GLY A 15 -12.62 21.71 40.88
N PHE A 16 -12.84 20.61 40.16
CA PHE A 16 -14.10 19.86 40.18
C PHE A 16 -13.92 18.47 40.80
N MET A 17 -14.94 18.01 41.50
CA MET A 17 -15.03 16.63 41.96
C MET A 17 -15.07 15.69 40.74
N PRO A 18 -14.25 14.63 40.71
CA PRO A 18 -14.26 13.68 39.60
C PRO A 18 -15.57 12.92 39.50
N VAL A 19 -16.19 12.95 38.31
CA VAL A 19 -17.56 12.45 38.01
C VAL A 19 -17.75 10.94 38.16
N ALA A 20 -16.71 10.17 38.54
CA ALA A 20 -16.83 8.72 38.70
C ALA A 20 -17.66 8.26 39.93
N ALA A 21 -18.36 9.16 40.62
CA ALA A 21 -18.98 8.91 41.92
C ALA A 21 -20.51 9.03 42.00
N ILE A 22 -21.23 9.63 41.04
CA ILE A 22 -22.69 9.83 41.21
C ILE A 22 -23.44 9.65 39.88
N ALA A 23 -24.50 8.87 39.94
CA ALA A 23 -25.47 8.71 38.87
C ALA A 23 -26.15 10.04 38.51
N ASP A 24 -26.34 10.27 37.22
CA ASP A 24 -27.42 11.04 36.59
C ASP A 24 -27.78 12.48 37.05
N ASP A 25 -27.01 13.17 37.89
CA ASP A 25 -27.26 14.60 38.18
C ASP A 25 -26.02 15.47 37.92
N GLU A 26 -26.16 16.37 36.95
CA GLU A 26 -25.22 17.40 36.49
C GLU A 26 -25.07 18.54 37.51
N GLU A 27 -24.53 18.28 38.70
CA GLU A 27 -23.97 19.35 39.53
C GLU A 27 -22.46 19.15 39.65
N ASP A 28 -21.71 19.96 38.89
CA ASP A 28 -20.27 20.17 39.02
C ASP A 28 -19.95 20.58 40.46
N THR A 29 -19.76 19.58 41.32
CA THR A 29 -19.43 19.81 42.73
C THR A 29 -17.99 20.30 42.79
N GLU A 30 -17.76 21.44 43.44
CA GLU A 30 -16.42 22.02 43.59
C GLU A 30 -15.54 21.11 44.46
N PHE A 31 -14.31 20.86 44.03
CA PHE A 31 -13.31 20.12 44.81
C PHE A 31 -12.49 21.11 45.65
N ASP A 32 -12.54 20.98 46.98
CA ASP A 32 -11.70 21.74 47.88
C ASP A 32 -10.52 20.88 48.39
N ARG A 33 -9.30 21.25 48.00
CA ARG A 33 -8.07 20.57 48.43
C ARG A 33 -7.78 20.70 49.93
N ASP A 34 -8.37 21.70 50.58
CA ASP A 34 -8.20 21.97 52.00
C ASP A 34 -9.31 21.28 52.83
N ASN A 35 -10.32 20.70 52.16
CA ASN A 35 -11.35 19.85 52.75
C ASN A 35 -10.86 18.38 52.84
N PRO A 36 -10.74 17.81 54.05
CA PRO A 36 -10.29 16.43 54.23
C PRO A 36 -11.19 15.37 53.60
N ASP A 37 -12.50 15.60 53.55
CA ASP A 37 -13.48 14.63 53.05
C ASP A 37 -13.41 14.52 51.51
N ASP A 38 -13.21 15.67 50.84
CA ASP A 38 -13.01 15.75 49.39
C ASP A 38 -11.71 15.06 49.00
N CYS A 39 -10.63 15.35 49.73
CA CYS A 39 -9.33 14.69 49.55
C CYS A 39 -9.42 13.17 49.73
N GLN A 40 -10.12 12.71 50.76
CA GLN A 40 -10.30 11.28 51.02
C GLN A 40 -11.08 10.60 49.89
N SER A 41 -12.13 11.25 49.39
CA SER A 41 -12.96 10.74 48.30
C SER A 41 -12.17 10.59 46.99
N VAL A 42 -11.40 11.62 46.63
CA VAL A 42 -10.52 11.59 45.44
C VAL A 42 -9.42 10.54 45.58
N LEU A 43 -8.78 10.43 46.74
CA LEU A 43 -7.72 9.45 46.97
C LEU A 43 -8.23 8.02 46.84
N ASN A 44 -9.41 7.72 47.38
CA ASN A 44 -10.03 6.41 47.23
C ASN A 44 -10.28 6.09 45.76
N LEU A 45 -10.82 7.05 45.00
CA LEU A 45 -11.08 6.89 43.58
C LEU A 45 -9.79 6.64 42.78
N ILE A 46 -8.73 7.39 43.04
CA ILE A 46 -7.41 7.20 42.41
C ILE A 46 -6.88 5.79 42.73
N ILE A 47 -6.89 5.39 44.00
CA ILE A 47 -6.40 4.07 44.43
C ILE A 47 -7.18 2.95 43.76
N ASP A 48 -8.51 3.06 43.72
CA ASP A 48 -9.36 2.04 43.11
C ASP A 48 -9.14 1.96 41.61
N LYS A 49 -8.95 3.10 40.91
CA LYS A 49 -8.58 3.07 39.49
C LYS A 49 -7.20 2.49 39.27
N MET A 50 -6.20 2.84 40.09
CA MET A 50 -4.85 2.26 40.00
C MET A 50 -4.83 0.74 40.26
N ARG A 51 -5.83 0.16 40.93
CA ARG A 51 -5.96 -1.29 41.09
C ARG A 51 -6.44 -2.00 39.83
N THR A 52 -7.05 -1.28 38.88
CA THR A 52 -7.57 -1.87 37.62
C THR A 52 -6.51 -2.03 36.53
N GLY A 53 -5.27 -1.57 36.75
CA GLY A 53 -4.19 -1.70 35.78
C GLY A 53 -2.90 -1.00 36.23
N SER A 54 -1.83 -1.08 35.44
CA SER A 54 -0.53 -0.48 35.79
C SER A 54 -0.26 0.79 34.99
N ILE A 55 -0.34 1.96 35.62
CA ILE A 55 0.05 3.23 35.00
C ILE A 55 1.54 3.24 34.62
N GLY A 56 2.38 2.58 35.42
CA GLY A 56 3.79 2.38 35.11
C GLY A 56 4.00 1.69 33.76
N ARG A 57 3.30 0.60 33.46
CA ARG A 57 3.41 -0.08 32.15
C ARG A 57 3.04 0.82 30.98
N VAL A 58 2.05 1.70 31.15
CA VAL A 58 1.65 2.66 30.12
C VAL A 58 2.77 3.68 29.89
N ILE A 59 3.30 4.28 30.96
CA ILE A 59 4.38 5.27 30.89
C ILE A 59 5.64 4.65 30.26
N TRP A 60 6.10 3.50 30.78
CA TRP A 60 7.28 2.82 30.26
C TRP A 60 7.08 2.35 28.81
N GLY A 61 5.88 1.88 28.47
CA GLY A 61 5.54 1.48 27.10
C GLY A 61 5.59 2.66 26.13
N MET A 62 5.01 3.80 26.49
CA MET A 62 5.07 5.01 25.67
C MET A 62 6.49 5.56 25.57
N ALA A 63 7.26 5.57 26.67
CA ALA A 63 8.65 5.97 26.66
C ALA A 63 9.50 5.09 25.73
N ALA A 64 9.27 3.77 25.72
CA ALA A 64 9.92 2.85 24.79
C ALA A 64 9.49 3.10 23.34
N LEU A 65 8.20 3.36 23.10
CA LEU A 65 7.64 3.61 21.76
C LEU A 65 8.22 4.89 21.12
N VAL A 66 8.36 5.97 21.90
CA VAL A 66 8.87 7.27 21.40
C VAL A 66 10.39 7.38 21.50
N ASN A 67 11.09 6.38 22.05
CA ASN A 67 12.54 6.38 22.10
C ASN A 67 13.10 6.27 20.66
N PRO A 68 13.88 7.25 20.17
CA PRO A 68 14.44 7.21 18.82
C PRO A 68 15.34 5.99 18.56
N GLU A 69 16.00 5.47 19.61
CA GLU A 69 16.85 4.29 19.51
C GLU A 69 16.06 3.00 19.26
N SER A 70 14.76 2.96 19.62
CA SER A 70 13.90 1.80 19.41
C SER A 70 13.65 1.51 17.93
N LYS A 71 13.78 2.53 17.06
CA LYS A 71 13.41 2.49 15.64
C LYS A 71 11.99 1.97 15.41
N LEU A 72 11.08 2.15 16.37
CA LEU A 72 9.67 1.80 16.21
C LEU A 72 8.92 2.87 15.43
N LEU A 73 9.26 4.14 15.66
CA LEU A 73 8.68 5.29 14.99
C LEU A 73 9.73 6.04 14.17
N ASP A 74 9.27 6.67 13.09
CA ASP A 74 10.02 7.59 12.25
C ASP A 74 10.30 8.88 13.04
N PRO A 75 11.56 9.17 13.44
CA PRO A 75 11.88 10.33 14.26
C PRO A 75 11.68 11.66 13.52
N ASP A 76 11.60 11.62 12.19
CA ASP A 76 11.43 12.81 11.35
C ASP A 76 9.95 13.07 11.01
N ALA A 77 9.03 12.21 11.45
CA ALA A 77 7.60 12.37 11.22
C ALA A 77 6.94 13.24 12.30
N ASP A 78 5.98 14.06 11.88
CA ASP A 78 5.13 14.90 12.75
C ASP A 78 3.92 14.14 13.35
N ILE A 79 3.78 12.86 12.98
CA ILE A 79 2.73 11.94 13.45
C ILE A 79 3.35 10.60 13.87
N LEU A 80 2.59 9.76 14.59
CA LEU A 80 3.02 8.40 14.94
C LEU A 80 3.09 7.49 13.70
N LYS A 81 4.22 7.55 12.99
CA LYS A 81 4.49 6.78 11.77
C LYS A 81 5.58 5.73 12.03
N PRO A 82 5.48 4.49 11.52
CA PRO A 82 6.53 3.50 11.66
C PRO A 82 7.86 3.94 11.04
N HIS A 83 8.99 3.61 11.69
CA HIS A 83 10.31 3.90 11.15
C HIS A 83 10.50 3.25 9.75
N PRO A 84 11.14 3.92 8.77
CA PRO A 84 11.29 3.37 7.41
C PRO A 84 11.98 2.00 7.34
N SER A 85 12.84 1.67 8.31
CA SER A 85 13.48 0.35 8.40
C SER A 85 12.55 -0.79 8.83
N LEU A 86 11.31 -0.48 9.22
CA LEU A 86 10.30 -1.46 9.59
C LEU A 86 9.34 -1.79 8.44
N ILE A 87 9.53 -1.20 7.24
CA ILE A 87 8.79 -1.60 6.04
C ILE A 87 9.06 -3.09 5.81
N ARG A 88 8.01 -3.90 5.94
CA ARG A 88 8.12 -5.36 5.84
C ARG A 88 8.18 -5.77 4.37
N ILE A 89 8.84 -6.90 4.08
CA ILE A 89 8.81 -7.54 2.76
C ILE A 89 7.36 -7.81 2.30
N ASP A 90 6.45 -8.02 3.24
CA ASP A 90 5.02 -8.18 2.97
C ASP A 90 4.37 -6.87 2.46
N ASP A 91 4.82 -5.69 2.93
CA ASP A 91 4.36 -4.40 2.41
C ASP A 91 4.82 -4.18 0.95
N ILE A 92 6.03 -4.68 0.59
CA ILE A 92 6.56 -4.64 -0.79
C ILE A 92 5.76 -5.58 -1.71
N LYS A 93 5.45 -6.80 -1.23
CA LYS A 93 4.58 -7.74 -1.97
C LYS A 93 3.19 -7.15 -2.19
N ASP A 94 2.63 -6.48 -1.20
CA ASP A 94 1.33 -5.82 -1.29
C ASP A 94 1.35 -4.69 -2.32
N GLN A 95 2.41 -3.89 -2.40
CA GLN A 95 2.50 -2.80 -3.38
C GLN A 95 2.57 -3.27 -4.84
N ARG A 96 3.38 -4.31 -5.15
CA ARG A 96 3.43 -4.86 -6.52
C ARG A 96 2.14 -5.56 -6.91
N THR A 97 1.50 -6.25 -5.96
CA THR A 97 0.20 -6.91 -6.18
C THR A 97 -0.92 -5.89 -6.42
N GLN A 98 -0.98 -4.82 -5.62
CA GLN A 98 -1.92 -3.71 -5.83
C GLN A 98 -1.72 -3.06 -7.19
N ARG A 99 -0.46 -2.82 -7.60
CA ARG A 99 -0.14 -2.27 -8.92
C ARG A 99 -0.57 -3.21 -10.05
N GLN A 100 -0.39 -4.52 -9.90
CA GLN A 100 -0.86 -5.51 -10.89
C GLN A 100 -2.37 -5.39 -11.13
N SER A 101 -3.17 -5.29 -10.06
CA SER A 101 -4.62 -5.07 -10.18
C SER A 101 -4.94 -3.72 -10.84
N ALA A 102 -4.30 -2.64 -10.37
CA ALA A 102 -4.51 -1.30 -10.88
C ALA A 102 -4.16 -1.15 -12.38
N ILE A 103 -3.14 -1.87 -12.87
CA ILE A 103 -2.79 -1.88 -14.29
C ILE A 103 -3.93 -2.47 -15.13
N LEU A 104 -4.52 -3.59 -14.70
CA LEU A 104 -5.62 -4.19 -15.45
C LEU A 104 -6.90 -3.35 -15.36
N GLU A 105 -7.18 -2.74 -14.20
CA GLU A 105 -8.28 -1.79 -14.04
C GLU A 105 -8.12 -0.57 -14.95
N TRP A 106 -6.92 0.04 -14.98
CA TRP A 106 -6.60 1.11 -15.92
C TRP A 106 -6.78 0.68 -17.37
N ALA A 107 -6.31 -0.52 -17.74
CA ALA A 107 -6.47 -1.03 -19.10
C ALA A 107 -7.95 -1.22 -19.46
N ASN A 108 -8.76 -1.77 -18.55
CA ASN A 108 -10.21 -1.92 -18.73
C ASN A 108 -10.90 -0.57 -18.88
N ALA A 109 -10.55 0.42 -18.05
CA ALA A 109 -11.09 1.77 -18.17
C ALA A 109 -10.69 2.45 -19.49
N THR A 110 -9.47 2.20 -19.97
CA THR A 110 -8.92 2.84 -21.18
C THR A 110 -9.43 2.20 -22.46
N PHE A 111 -9.45 0.86 -22.56
CA PHE A 111 -9.73 0.15 -23.82
C PHE A 111 -11.08 -0.59 -23.83
N GLY A 112 -11.77 -0.64 -22.69
CA GLY A 112 -12.98 -1.44 -22.51
C GLY A 112 -12.67 -2.90 -22.20
N GLU A 113 -13.53 -3.53 -21.39
CA GLU A 113 -13.34 -4.88 -20.87
C GLU A 113 -13.19 -5.94 -21.97
N ALA A 114 -13.97 -5.83 -23.05
CA ALA A 114 -13.94 -6.76 -24.19
C ALA A 114 -12.56 -6.82 -24.87
N THR A 115 -11.79 -5.73 -24.82
CA THR A 115 -10.45 -5.63 -25.40
C THR A 115 -9.37 -5.86 -24.34
N ALA A 116 -9.44 -5.18 -23.20
CA ALA A 116 -8.40 -5.23 -22.17
C ALA A 116 -8.36 -6.55 -21.40
N SER A 117 -9.50 -7.19 -21.14
CA SER A 117 -9.57 -8.50 -20.47
C SER A 117 -9.54 -9.68 -21.45
N ASN A 118 -9.34 -9.44 -22.75
CA ASN A 118 -9.15 -10.50 -23.74
C ASN A 118 -7.77 -11.16 -23.58
N ILE A 119 -7.75 -12.48 -23.38
CA ILE A 119 -6.50 -13.23 -23.20
C ILE A 119 -5.54 -13.09 -24.39
N GLY A 120 -6.05 -13.10 -25.63
CA GLY A 120 -5.23 -12.94 -26.83
C GLY A 120 -4.59 -11.56 -26.90
N GLU A 121 -5.31 -10.51 -26.48
CA GLU A 121 -4.77 -9.16 -26.42
C GLU A 121 -3.70 -9.02 -25.33
N ARG A 122 -3.92 -9.57 -24.13
CA ARG A 122 -2.91 -9.54 -23.06
C ARG A 122 -1.63 -10.28 -23.45
N ILE A 123 -1.76 -11.44 -24.10
CA ILE A 123 -0.61 -12.20 -24.63
C ILE A 123 0.14 -11.38 -25.69
N ARG A 124 -0.55 -10.78 -26.66
CA ARG A 124 0.10 -9.97 -27.70
C ARG A 124 0.82 -8.76 -27.13
N ARG A 125 0.22 -8.08 -26.15
CA ARG A 125 0.87 -6.96 -25.46
C ARG A 125 2.11 -7.38 -24.69
N PHE A 126 2.03 -8.46 -23.91
CA PHE A 126 3.18 -8.99 -23.22
C PHE A 126 4.31 -9.42 -24.19
N ALA A 127 3.96 -10.07 -25.31
CA ALA A 127 4.92 -10.47 -26.34
C ALA A 127 5.58 -9.27 -27.03
N GLU A 128 4.81 -8.23 -27.36
CA GLU A 128 5.32 -6.99 -27.98
C GLU A 128 6.38 -6.33 -27.09
N GLU A 129 6.05 -6.03 -25.83
CA GLU A 129 6.98 -5.37 -24.89
C GLU A 129 8.22 -6.23 -24.60
N SER A 130 8.05 -7.56 -24.51
CA SER A 130 9.18 -8.49 -24.32
C SER A 130 10.12 -8.47 -25.53
N ILE A 131 9.58 -8.44 -26.76
CA ILE A 131 10.38 -8.36 -27.98
C ILE A 131 11.06 -7.00 -28.11
N GLU A 132 10.38 -5.90 -27.73
CA GLU A 132 10.97 -4.57 -27.71
C GLU A 132 12.15 -4.48 -26.72
N LEU A 133 12.02 -5.07 -25.52
CA LEU A 133 13.13 -5.19 -24.56
C LEU A 133 14.30 -5.99 -25.15
N ILE A 134 14.02 -7.14 -25.77
CA ILE A 134 15.05 -7.97 -26.41
C ILE A 134 15.76 -7.20 -27.52
N GLN A 135 14.99 -6.51 -28.38
CA GLN A 135 15.54 -5.66 -29.44
C GLN A 135 16.43 -4.55 -28.86
N ALA A 136 16.02 -3.90 -27.77
CA ALA A 136 16.79 -2.84 -27.12
C ALA A 136 18.13 -3.36 -26.54
N THR A 137 18.20 -4.63 -26.15
CA THR A 137 19.44 -5.28 -25.71
C THR A 137 20.35 -5.76 -26.84
N GLY A 138 19.90 -5.65 -28.10
CA GLY A 138 20.71 -5.94 -29.29
C GLY A 138 20.73 -7.40 -29.72
N LEU A 139 19.85 -8.26 -29.19
CA LEU A 139 19.72 -9.62 -29.69
C LEU A 139 19.13 -9.60 -31.10
N ASP A 140 19.75 -10.34 -32.02
CA ASP A 140 19.31 -10.36 -33.41
C ASP A 140 17.96 -11.08 -33.59
N LYS A 141 17.21 -10.66 -34.61
CA LYS A 141 15.88 -11.21 -34.91
C LYS A 141 15.92 -12.72 -35.18
N GLN A 142 16.99 -13.24 -35.79
CA GLN A 142 17.09 -14.66 -36.10
C GLN A 142 17.29 -15.50 -34.85
N ALA A 143 18.05 -15.03 -33.87
CA ALA A 143 18.18 -15.67 -32.57
C ALA A 143 16.83 -15.78 -31.86
N ILE A 144 15.97 -14.75 -31.93
CA ILE A 144 14.59 -14.81 -31.40
C ILE A 144 13.78 -15.90 -32.10
N HIS A 145 13.83 -15.96 -33.44
CA HIS A 145 13.14 -17.02 -34.21
C HIS A 145 13.61 -18.42 -33.80
N ASN A 146 14.91 -18.62 -33.61
CA ASN A 146 15.46 -19.91 -33.18
C ASN A 146 14.96 -20.30 -31.77
N ILE A 147 14.81 -19.33 -30.87
CA ILE A 147 14.23 -19.56 -29.52
C ILE A 147 12.75 -19.94 -29.63
N ILE A 148 11.99 -19.24 -30.48
CA ILE A 148 10.58 -19.56 -30.75
C ILE A 148 10.47 -21.01 -31.21
N ASP A 149 11.22 -21.40 -32.25
CA ASP A 149 11.20 -22.78 -32.77
C ASP A 149 11.54 -23.80 -31.68
N HIS A 150 12.52 -23.50 -30.84
CA HIS A 150 12.91 -24.36 -29.72
C HIS A 150 11.82 -24.50 -28.66
N VAL A 151 11.11 -23.42 -28.31
CA VAL A 151 10.04 -23.43 -27.30
C VAL A 151 8.80 -24.16 -27.83
N TYR A 152 8.39 -23.88 -29.06
CA TYR A 152 7.20 -24.51 -29.68
C TYR A 152 7.40 -25.99 -30.04
N ALA A 153 8.63 -26.48 -30.07
CA ALA A 153 8.93 -27.90 -30.19
C ALA A 153 8.68 -28.72 -28.89
N LYS A 154 8.45 -28.05 -27.76
CA LYS A 154 8.24 -28.68 -26.45
C LYS A 154 6.74 -28.84 -26.13
N PRO A 155 6.38 -29.75 -25.20
CA PRO A 155 5.02 -29.79 -24.65
C PRO A 155 4.65 -28.45 -23.99
N VAL A 156 3.36 -28.09 -24.07
CA VAL A 156 2.83 -26.87 -23.46
C VAL A 156 3.01 -26.91 -21.93
N GLY A 157 3.57 -25.83 -21.37
CA GLY A 157 3.84 -25.67 -19.94
C GLY A 157 2.62 -25.22 -19.12
N ASN A 158 2.80 -25.10 -17.80
CA ASN A 158 1.79 -24.56 -16.89
C ASN A 158 1.92 -23.03 -16.81
N VAL A 159 0.83 -22.32 -17.08
CA VAL A 159 0.82 -20.84 -17.13
C VAL A 159 1.41 -20.18 -15.88
N ALA A 160 1.07 -20.66 -14.67
CA ALA A 160 1.57 -20.05 -13.43
C ALA A 160 3.08 -20.26 -13.26
N LEU A 161 3.61 -21.42 -13.66
CA LEU A 161 5.06 -21.65 -13.69
C LEU A 161 5.76 -20.75 -14.69
N GLU A 162 5.23 -20.63 -15.91
CA GLU A 162 5.82 -19.79 -16.96
C GLU A 162 5.84 -18.30 -16.57
N ILE A 163 4.79 -17.81 -15.89
CA ILE A 163 4.77 -16.45 -15.31
C ILE A 163 5.94 -16.25 -14.34
N GLY A 164 6.17 -17.23 -13.46
CA GLY A 164 7.30 -17.19 -12.53
C GLY A 164 8.66 -17.20 -13.24
N GLN A 165 8.81 -18.05 -14.26
CA GLN A 165 10.06 -18.21 -15.02
C GLN A 165 10.41 -16.97 -15.85
N VAL A 166 9.42 -16.35 -16.49
CA VAL A 166 9.58 -15.05 -17.14
C VAL A 166 10.00 -13.99 -16.11
N GLY A 167 9.31 -13.95 -14.97
CA GLY A 167 9.59 -12.97 -13.92
C GLY A 167 11.02 -13.04 -13.40
N VAL A 168 11.53 -14.24 -13.08
CA VAL A 168 12.92 -14.39 -12.63
C VAL A 168 13.94 -14.06 -13.73
N SER A 169 13.61 -14.36 -14.99
CA SER A 169 14.47 -14.04 -16.14
C SER A 169 14.58 -12.52 -16.35
N LEU A 170 13.46 -11.80 -16.24
CA LEU A 170 13.45 -10.34 -16.28
C LEU A 170 14.29 -9.73 -15.16
N LEU A 171 14.14 -10.22 -13.93
CA LEU A 171 14.91 -9.72 -12.78
C LEU A 171 16.43 -9.96 -12.95
N ALA A 172 16.82 -11.14 -13.45
CA ALA A 172 18.22 -11.43 -13.73
C ALA A 172 18.81 -10.53 -14.82
N LEU A 173 18.05 -10.27 -15.90
CA LEU A 173 18.45 -9.34 -16.95
C LEU A 173 18.57 -7.90 -16.43
N ALA A 174 17.58 -7.45 -15.65
CA ALA A 174 17.57 -6.10 -15.08
C ALA A 174 18.79 -5.85 -14.18
N GLU A 175 19.12 -6.80 -13.30
CA GLU A 175 20.33 -6.75 -12.47
C GLU A 175 21.60 -6.69 -13.32
N HIS A 176 21.71 -7.52 -14.37
CA HIS A 176 22.86 -7.50 -15.28
C HIS A 176 23.04 -6.13 -15.97
N LEU A 177 21.94 -5.45 -16.28
CA LEU A 177 21.94 -4.12 -16.89
C LEU A 177 22.10 -2.98 -15.87
N GLY A 178 22.09 -3.28 -14.56
CA GLY A 178 22.12 -2.27 -13.50
C GLY A 178 20.84 -1.42 -13.44
N ILE A 179 19.70 -1.99 -13.85
CA ILE A 179 18.40 -1.31 -13.92
C ILE A 179 17.44 -1.93 -12.90
N SER A 180 16.73 -1.11 -12.13
CA SER A 180 15.67 -1.59 -11.23
C SER A 180 14.39 -1.88 -12.01
N ALA A 181 14.04 -3.16 -12.18
CA ALA A 181 12.79 -3.56 -12.82
C ALA A 181 11.56 -2.97 -12.12
N GLU A 182 11.57 -2.90 -10.79
CA GLU A 182 10.46 -2.34 -10.01
C GLU A 182 10.28 -0.83 -10.25
N GLU A 183 11.39 -0.10 -10.32
CA GLU A 183 11.35 1.35 -10.56
C GLU A 183 10.84 1.67 -11.96
N GLU A 184 11.30 0.93 -12.97
CA GLU A 184 10.85 1.13 -14.35
C GLU A 184 9.38 0.71 -14.54
N GLU A 185 8.92 -0.37 -13.88
CA GLU A 185 7.49 -0.71 -13.82
C GLU A 185 6.65 0.44 -13.23
N ARG A 186 7.11 1.07 -12.15
CA ARG A 186 6.40 2.19 -11.50
C ARG A 186 6.35 3.43 -12.39
N LYS A 187 7.48 3.83 -12.98
CA LYS A 187 7.56 4.98 -13.89
C LYS A 187 6.65 4.81 -15.09
N GLU A 188 6.63 3.62 -15.67
CA GLU A 188 5.79 3.35 -16.83
C GLU A 188 4.30 3.39 -16.46
N PHE A 189 3.91 2.79 -15.33
CA PHE A 189 2.52 2.88 -14.87
C PHE A 189 2.09 4.32 -14.56
N GLN A 190 2.96 5.12 -13.92
CA GLN A 190 2.70 6.54 -13.69
C GLN A 190 2.54 7.30 -15.02
N ARG A 191 3.38 7.00 -16.01
CA ARG A 191 3.34 7.64 -17.32
C ARG A 191 2.03 7.33 -18.04
N ILE A 192 1.64 6.06 -18.15
CA ILE A 192 0.42 5.68 -18.88
C ILE A 192 -0.86 6.16 -18.19
N SER A 193 -0.89 6.18 -16.86
CA SER A 193 -2.04 6.66 -16.07
C SER A 193 -2.17 8.18 -16.06
N SER A 194 -1.08 8.92 -16.33
CA SER A 194 -1.09 10.39 -16.40
C SER A 194 -1.64 10.97 -17.71
N LEU A 195 -1.72 10.17 -18.78
CA LEU A 195 -2.17 10.62 -20.10
C LEU A 195 -3.66 10.29 -20.33
N PRO A 196 -4.40 11.12 -21.10
CA PRO A 196 -5.80 10.88 -21.39
C PRO A 196 -6.02 9.54 -22.11
N SER A 197 -7.10 8.84 -21.79
CA SER A 197 -7.42 7.53 -22.37
C SER A 197 -7.49 7.57 -23.90
N GLU A 198 -7.95 8.68 -24.47
CA GLU A 198 -8.10 8.89 -25.92
C GLU A 198 -6.74 8.78 -26.64
N HIS A 199 -5.66 9.25 -26.01
CA HIS A 199 -4.31 9.12 -26.55
C HIS A 199 -3.96 7.64 -26.77
N TRP A 200 -4.29 6.79 -25.80
CA TRP A 200 -4.00 5.37 -25.84
C TRP A 200 -4.95 4.60 -26.75
N GLN A 201 -6.23 4.96 -26.74
CA GLN A 201 -7.25 4.39 -27.63
C GLN A 201 -6.90 4.64 -29.10
N ALA A 202 -6.48 5.85 -29.46
CA ALA A 202 -6.04 6.16 -30.82
C ALA A 202 -4.87 5.27 -31.27
N ARG A 203 -3.87 5.07 -30.39
CA ARG A 203 -2.73 4.18 -30.66
C ARG A 203 -3.15 2.71 -30.77
N GLN A 204 -4.06 2.25 -29.91
CA GLN A 204 -4.63 0.90 -29.96
C GLN A 204 -5.36 0.67 -31.30
N ASN A 205 -6.23 1.60 -31.68
CA ASN A 205 -7.03 1.50 -32.90
C ASN A 205 -6.14 1.53 -34.15
N ALA A 206 -5.11 2.38 -34.19
CA ALA A 206 -4.14 2.39 -35.29
C ALA A 206 -3.35 1.07 -35.44
N LYS A 207 -3.16 0.31 -34.35
CA LYS A 207 -2.59 -1.05 -34.40
C LYS A 207 -3.63 -2.08 -34.83
N ALA A 208 -4.89 -1.92 -34.40
CA ALA A 208 -6.00 -2.78 -34.79
C ALA A 208 -6.29 -2.71 -36.29
N ASP A 209 -6.17 -1.53 -36.91
CA ASP A 209 -6.30 -1.34 -38.35
C ASP A 209 -5.26 -2.15 -39.16
N LYS A 210 -4.12 -2.48 -38.53
CA LYS A 210 -3.07 -3.33 -39.12
C LYS A 210 -3.24 -4.81 -38.78
N GLY A 211 -4.32 -5.18 -38.08
CA GLY A 211 -4.59 -6.54 -37.62
C GLY A 211 -3.70 -7.04 -36.48
N LEU A 212 -2.96 -6.15 -35.82
CA LEU A 212 -2.01 -6.53 -34.75
C LEU A 212 -2.68 -6.67 -33.38
N THR A 213 -3.78 -5.97 -33.16
CA THR A 213 -4.49 -5.92 -31.86
C THR A 213 -6.01 -5.83 -32.07
N LEU A 214 -6.79 -5.96 -31.00
CA LEU A 214 -8.23 -5.66 -31.03
C LEU A 214 -8.48 -4.13 -30.95
N PRO A 215 -9.53 -3.58 -31.57
CA PRO A 215 -9.88 -2.17 -31.41
C PRO A 215 -10.32 -1.87 -29.98
N SER A 216 -10.16 -0.63 -29.51
CA SER A 216 -10.77 -0.18 -28.26
C SER A 216 -12.29 -0.25 -28.36
N THR A 217 -12.93 -0.74 -27.29
CA THR A 217 -14.39 -0.77 -27.14
C THR A 217 -14.88 0.21 -26.07
N ALA A 218 -13.99 0.99 -25.47
CA ALA A 218 -14.38 2.06 -24.56
C ALA A 218 -15.21 3.11 -25.32
N LYS A 219 -16.32 3.56 -24.72
CA LYS A 219 -17.11 4.66 -25.29
C LYS A 219 -16.28 5.94 -25.22
N GLU A 220 -16.30 6.74 -26.29
CA GLU A 220 -15.77 8.11 -26.23
C GLU A 220 -16.46 8.86 -25.07
N PRO A 221 -15.73 9.69 -24.32
CA PRO A 221 -16.37 10.56 -23.35
C PRO A 221 -17.39 11.41 -24.09
N SER A 222 -18.66 11.35 -23.66
CA SER A 222 -19.69 12.27 -24.14
C SER A 222 -19.19 13.70 -23.91
N ASN A 223 -18.98 14.44 -25.01
CA ASN A 223 -18.68 15.89 -25.00
C ASN A 223 -19.75 16.69 -24.27
#